data_AF-A0A0Q6YUP9-F1
#
_entry.id   AF-A0A0Q6YUP9-F1
#
_cell.length_a   1.000
_cell.length_b   1.000
_cell.length_c   1.000
_cell.angle_alpha   90.00
_cell.angle_beta   90.00
_cell.angle_gamma   90.00
#
_symmetry.space_group_name_H-M   'P 1'
#
loop_
_entity.id
_entity.type
_entity.pdbx_description
1 polymer ?
#
loop_
_entity_poly.entity_id
_entity_poly.type
_entity_poly.pdbx_seq_one_letter_code
_entity_poly.pdbx_strand_id
1 'polypeptide(L)'
;MTRSRILLALLVLATALLVAPPASAAATFTSTAVNQSGGNCLDLPGGSTTAGAQLRAFTCSSGADQNLVYTPVSGTSDTYTITTRSGQCVDVSGASTADNAAIIQWPCHGATNQQWRLVPVTVAGTDKTFNLVSVASGKCIAPSGGSSASNTSLVQLPCATSSVRVWRLPAFTGGGTGPGTFTNPLSQHGPDPWLTYYDGSYYLATTTWNSTVTMRKASTLAGLATASDQVIFNLTRPNGAGTMWAPEFHLLDGPNGKRWYFYYTAGREPYDLGTQRIHVLESAGLDPMGPYSFKADLLDPTQDNTWELDPGILQLNGQLYLLGTFYNGSQPMFIRPLSNPWTASGTRRVLSTPTYSWETVGGAVNEGAEVLQRGGRTFIVYSASHCSTPDYKLGMLTYNGGDPLSSSSWVKSPNPVFQRSNANGVYGPGHNGFFKSPDGTEDWIVYHANSSASGGCDMNRTTRAQKFTWNADGTPNFGTPVPLGVTLTAPSGE
;
A
#
# COMPACT_ATOMS: atom_id res chain seq x y z
N MET A 1 -33.42 -62.96 -22.23
CA MET A 1 -33.94 -61.91 -21.32
C MET A 1 -32.77 -61.57 -20.41
N THR A 2 -32.05 -60.46 -20.59
CA THR A 2 -32.40 -59.11 -20.14
C THR A 2 -31.54 -58.09 -20.91
N ARG A 3 -32.16 -57.04 -21.47
CA ARG A 3 -31.47 -55.90 -22.09
C ARG A 3 -31.21 -54.84 -21.01
N SER A 4 -29.95 -54.54 -20.72
CA SER A 4 -29.58 -53.38 -19.90
C SER A 4 -29.32 -52.18 -20.82
N ARG A 5 -30.11 -51.11 -20.65
CA ARG A 5 -29.95 -49.84 -21.37
C ARG A 5 -29.01 -48.95 -20.55
N ILE A 6 -27.85 -48.60 -21.10
CA ILE A 6 -26.97 -47.57 -20.55
C ILE A 6 -27.44 -46.21 -21.10
N LEU A 7 -27.88 -45.32 -20.21
CA LEU A 7 -28.21 -43.94 -20.52
C LEU A 7 -26.91 -43.12 -20.53
N LEU A 8 -26.57 -42.53 -21.67
CA LEU A 8 -25.45 -41.60 -21.82
C LEU A 8 -25.96 -40.18 -21.53
N ALA A 9 -25.59 -39.59 -20.39
CA ALA A 9 -25.89 -38.20 -20.09
C ALA A 9 -24.77 -37.30 -20.65
N LEU A 10 -25.04 -36.58 -21.74
CA LEU A 10 -24.17 -35.49 -22.20
C LEU A 10 -24.33 -34.28 -21.26
N LEU A 11 -23.27 -33.94 -20.54
CA LEU A 11 -23.16 -32.70 -19.79
C LEU A 11 -22.64 -31.60 -20.72
N VAL A 12 -23.51 -30.72 -21.20
CA VAL A 12 -23.11 -29.52 -21.95
C VAL A 12 -22.68 -28.46 -20.95
N LEU A 13 -21.36 -28.24 -20.84
CA LEU A 13 -20.78 -27.17 -20.04
C LEU A 13 -20.92 -25.84 -20.80
N ALA A 14 -21.96 -25.05 -20.48
CA ALA A 14 -22.06 -23.69 -20.97
C ALA A 14 -21.07 -22.80 -20.20
N THR A 15 -19.93 -22.47 -20.80
CA THR A 15 -19.01 -21.45 -20.29
C THR A 15 -19.65 -20.08 -20.45
N ALA A 16 -20.23 -19.54 -19.38
CA ALA A 16 -20.58 -18.14 -19.29
C ALA A 16 -19.28 -17.32 -19.23
N LEU A 17 -18.90 -16.71 -20.35
CA LEU A 17 -17.89 -15.65 -20.39
C LEU A 17 -18.45 -14.46 -19.60
N LEU A 18 -18.00 -14.31 -18.35
CA LEU A 18 -18.18 -13.10 -17.56
C LEU A 18 -17.36 -11.98 -18.24
N VAL A 19 -17.97 -11.28 -19.18
CA VAL A 19 -17.45 -9.99 -19.64
C VAL A 19 -17.60 -9.02 -18.47
N ALA A 20 -16.49 -8.60 -17.88
CA ALA A 20 -16.49 -7.55 -16.88
C ALA A 20 -17.20 -6.32 -17.45
N PRO A 21 -18.10 -5.65 -16.68
CA PRO A 21 -18.71 -4.42 -17.15
C PRO A 21 -17.61 -3.40 -17.47
N PRO A 22 -17.76 -2.59 -18.54
CA PRO A 22 -16.80 -1.55 -18.85
C PRO A 22 -16.61 -0.66 -17.61
N ALA A 23 -15.36 -0.35 -17.29
CA ALA A 23 -15.02 0.59 -16.22
C ALA A 23 -15.86 1.86 -16.39
N SER A 24 -16.56 2.28 -15.32
CA SER A 24 -17.34 3.51 -15.37
C SER A 24 -16.37 4.68 -15.60
N ALA A 25 -16.48 5.32 -16.76
CA ALA A 25 -15.68 6.48 -17.10
C ALA A 25 -15.91 7.59 -16.07
N ALA A 26 -14.90 8.46 -15.92
CA ALA A 26 -15.10 9.71 -15.23
C ALA A 26 -16.32 10.42 -15.84
N ALA A 27 -17.23 10.90 -15.00
CA ALA A 27 -18.52 11.41 -15.43
C ALA A 27 -18.62 12.89 -15.12
N THR A 28 -19.21 13.65 -16.04
CA THR A 28 -19.54 15.04 -15.78
C THR A 28 -20.50 15.12 -14.62
N PHE A 29 -20.17 15.94 -13.62
CA PHE A 29 -21.05 16.19 -12.48
C PHE A 29 -21.10 17.68 -12.18
N THR A 30 -22.14 18.07 -11.46
CA THR A 30 -22.39 19.44 -11.06
C THR A 30 -22.40 19.50 -9.55
N SER A 31 -21.50 20.29 -8.98
CA SER A 31 -21.35 20.40 -7.52
C SER A 31 -20.98 21.81 -7.13
N THR A 32 -21.42 22.19 -5.95
CA THR A 32 -20.77 23.25 -5.19
C THR A 32 -19.45 22.73 -4.60
N ALA A 33 -18.45 23.60 -4.47
CA ALA A 33 -17.23 23.32 -3.72
C ALA A 33 -17.24 24.08 -2.40
N VAL A 34 -17.30 23.34 -1.29
CA VAL A 34 -17.42 23.89 0.07
C VAL A 34 -16.06 23.82 0.77
N ASN A 35 -15.45 24.95 1.06
CA ASN A 35 -14.18 25.02 1.78
C ASN A 35 -14.35 24.44 3.19
N GLN A 36 -13.42 23.60 3.61
CA GLN A 36 -13.48 22.95 4.93
C GLN A 36 -13.06 23.88 6.07
N SER A 37 -12.61 25.10 5.76
CA SER A 37 -12.44 26.18 6.72
C SER A 37 -13.49 27.27 6.50
N GLY A 38 -14.27 27.57 7.53
CA GLY A 38 -15.33 28.58 7.49
C GLY A 38 -16.58 28.20 6.69
N GLY A 39 -16.58 27.08 5.96
CA GLY A 39 -17.77 26.56 5.27
C GLY A 39 -18.23 27.40 4.08
N ASN A 40 -17.38 28.27 3.54
CA ASN A 40 -17.68 29.09 2.36
C ASN A 40 -17.57 28.30 1.07
N CYS A 41 -18.33 28.70 0.06
CA CYS A 41 -18.39 28.08 -1.25
C CYS A 41 -17.51 28.80 -2.27
N LEU A 42 -16.97 28.05 -3.24
CA LEU A 42 -16.31 28.60 -4.43
C LEU A 42 -17.38 29.31 -5.28
N ASP A 43 -17.21 30.62 -5.45
CA ASP A 43 -18.26 31.55 -5.90
C ASP A 43 -17.74 32.43 -7.02
N LEU A 44 -18.60 32.60 -8.04
CA LEU A 44 -18.41 33.60 -9.08
C LEU A 44 -19.14 34.90 -8.69
N PRO A 45 -18.43 35.99 -8.34
CA PRO A 45 -19.06 37.18 -7.77
C PRO A 45 -20.22 37.71 -8.62
N GLY A 46 -21.42 37.74 -8.03
CA GLY A 46 -22.63 38.25 -8.67
C GLY A 46 -23.06 37.48 -9.92
N GLY A 47 -22.51 36.28 -10.16
CA GLY A 47 -22.72 35.53 -11.38
C GLY A 47 -22.21 36.20 -12.65
N SER A 48 -21.12 36.97 -12.52
CA SER A 48 -20.47 37.69 -13.62
C SER A 48 -20.30 36.85 -14.88
N THR A 49 -20.50 37.44 -16.06
CA THR A 49 -20.18 36.81 -17.35
C THR A 49 -18.88 37.32 -17.95
N THR A 50 -18.18 38.23 -17.26
CA THR A 50 -16.96 38.87 -17.75
C THR A 50 -15.76 37.95 -17.62
N ALA A 51 -15.02 37.77 -18.72
CA ALA A 51 -13.72 37.09 -18.71
C ALA A 51 -12.72 37.85 -17.80
N GLY A 52 -11.99 37.13 -16.96
CA GLY A 52 -11.08 37.71 -15.98
C GLY A 52 -11.72 38.03 -14.64
N ALA A 53 -13.02 37.79 -14.44
CA ALA A 53 -13.63 37.92 -13.13
C ALA A 53 -12.98 36.91 -12.15
N GLN A 54 -12.40 37.42 -11.07
CA GLN A 54 -11.78 36.59 -10.03
C GLN A 54 -12.84 35.91 -9.17
N LEU A 55 -12.68 34.61 -8.95
CA LEU A 55 -13.55 33.85 -8.06
C LEU A 55 -13.21 34.13 -6.61
N ARG A 56 -14.16 33.88 -5.71
CA ARG A 56 -14.02 34.11 -4.27
C ARG A 56 -14.55 32.93 -3.46
N ALA A 57 -14.12 32.82 -2.21
CA ALA A 57 -14.82 32.06 -1.19
C ALA A 57 -15.93 32.95 -0.62
N PHE A 58 -17.18 32.57 -0.79
CA PHE A 58 -18.34 33.33 -0.32
C PHE A 58 -19.32 32.44 0.44
N THR A 59 -20.17 33.04 1.26
CA THR A 59 -21.17 32.29 2.04
C THR A 59 -22.00 31.42 1.11
N CYS A 60 -22.11 30.13 1.43
CA CYS A 60 -22.84 29.18 0.61
C CYS A 60 -24.32 29.57 0.47
N SER A 61 -24.82 29.46 -0.75
CA SER A 61 -26.19 29.74 -1.15
C SER A 61 -26.66 28.72 -2.19
N SER A 62 -27.93 28.75 -2.56
CA SER A 62 -28.46 27.95 -3.67
C SER A 62 -28.31 28.64 -5.04
N GLY A 63 -27.45 29.67 -5.14
CA GLY A 63 -27.22 30.44 -6.36
C GLY A 63 -26.46 29.64 -7.43
N ALA A 64 -26.81 29.85 -8.70
CA ALA A 64 -26.12 29.22 -9.83
C ALA A 64 -24.64 29.63 -9.93
N ASP A 65 -24.27 30.77 -9.35
CA ASP A 65 -22.91 31.30 -9.22
C ASP A 65 -21.99 30.46 -8.32
N GLN A 66 -22.54 29.51 -7.57
CA GLN A 66 -21.79 28.57 -6.73
C GLN A 66 -21.97 27.11 -7.18
N ASN A 67 -22.61 26.89 -8.33
CA ASN A 67 -22.83 25.58 -8.88
C ASN A 67 -21.93 25.39 -10.11
N LEU A 68 -20.93 24.53 -9.98
CA LEU A 68 -19.85 24.37 -10.96
C LEU A 68 -20.02 23.04 -11.68
N VAL A 69 -19.72 23.03 -12.97
CA VAL A 69 -19.75 21.80 -13.78
C VAL A 69 -18.33 21.29 -13.95
N TYR A 70 -18.08 20.08 -13.46
CA TYR A 70 -16.82 19.37 -13.53
C TYR A 70 -16.90 18.40 -14.72
N THR A 71 -16.20 18.73 -15.80
CA THR A 71 -16.15 17.90 -17.01
C THR A 71 -14.81 17.17 -17.06
N PRO A 72 -14.78 15.84 -17.07
CA PRO A 72 -13.54 15.07 -17.15
C PRO A 72 -12.69 15.43 -18.36
N VAL A 73 -11.38 15.52 -18.16
CA VAL A 73 -10.42 15.65 -19.26
C VAL A 73 -10.14 14.26 -19.84
N SER A 74 -10.35 14.10 -21.15
CA SER A 74 -10.15 12.83 -21.85
C SER A 74 -8.73 12.28 -21.63
N GLY A 75 -8.62 10.98 -21.37
CA GLY A 75 -7.34 10.30 -21.14
C GLY A 75 -6.79 10.43 -19.71
N THR A 76 -7.55 11.02 -18.79
CA THR A 76 -7.21 11.13 -17.36
C THR A 76 -8.32 10.51 -16.50
N SER A 77 -7.98 10.08 -15.28
CA SER A 77 -8.92 9.50 -14.32
C SER A 77 -9.43 10.50 -13.28
N ASP A 78 -8.68 11.57 -13.03
CA ASP A 78 -8.84 12.46 -11.86
C ASP A 78 -8.81 13.95 -12.20
N THR A 79 -8.72 14.29 -13.49
CA THR A 79 -8.54 15.67 -13.96
C THR A 79 -9.80 16.18 -14.66
N TYR A 80 -10.20 17.40 -14.31
CA TYR A 80 -11.43 18.02 -14.78
C TYR A 80 -11.19 19.43 -15.27
N THR A 81 -11.92 19.82 -16.29
CA THR A 81 -12.22 21.21 -16.56
C THR A 81 -13.41 21.62 -15.69
N ILE A 82 -13.24 22.67 -14.89
CA ILE A 82 -14.31 23.22 -14.05
C ILE A 82 -14.89 24.43 -14.77
N THR A 83 -16.18 24.42 -15.07
CA THR A 83 -16.87 25.54 -15.71
C THR A 83 -17.84 26.21 -14.75
N THR A 84 -17.88 27.54 -14.80
CA THR A 84 -18.81 28.36 -14.03
C THR A 84 -20.16 28.46 -14.77
N ARG A 85 -21.17 29.06 -14.14
CA ARG A 85 -22.47 29.34 -14.78
C ARG A 85 -22.39 30.14 -16.08
N SER A 86 -21.30 30.86 -16.34
CA SER A 86 -21.13 31.62 -17.59
C SER A 86 -20.69 30.73 -18.77
N GLY A 87 -20.37 29.46 -18.50
CA GLY A 87 -19.76 28.54 -19.48
C GLY A 87 -18.25 28.71 -19.63
N GLN A 88 -17.63 29.65 -18.90
CA GLN A 88 -16.19 29.84 -18.87
C GLN A 88 -15.51 28.91 -17.86
N CYS A 89 -14.23 28.66 -18.09
CA CYS A 89 -13.42 27.76 -17.30
C CYS A 89 -12.81 28.49 -16.10
N VAL A 90 -12.72 27.80 -14.96
CA VAL A 90 -11.89 28.21 -13.83
C VAL A 90 -10.43 28.10 -14.26
N ASP A 91 -9.69 29.20 -14.12
CA ASP A 91 -8.40 29.43 -14.77
C ASP A 91 -7.41 30.09 -13.79
N VAL A 92 -6.14 29.67 -13.83
CA VAL A 92 -5.06 30.42 -13.19
C VAL A 92 -4.61 31.56 -14.10
N SER A 93 -4.89 32.80 -13.69
CA SER A 93 -4.61 34.01 -14.48
C SER A 93 -3.20 34.04 -15.07
N GLY A 94 -3.13 34.20 -16.39
CA GLY A 94 -1.86 34.25 -17.14
C GLY A 94 -1.07 32.95 -17.13
N ALA A 95 -1.69 31.81 -16.81
CA ALA A 95 -1.03 30.51 -16.60
C ALA A 95 0.16 30.59 -15.61
N SER A 96 0.10 31.54 -14.68
CA SER A 96 1.17 31.77 -13.71
C SER A 96 1.40 30.54 -12.84
N THR A 97 2.63 30.30 -12.42
CA THR A 97 2.99 29.30 -11.41
C THR A 97 3.30 29.93 -10.05
N ALA A 98 3.22 31.26 -9.93
CA ALA A 98 3.51 31.99 -8.70
C ALA A 98 2.41 31.83 -7.65
N ASP A 99 2.81 31.91 -6.37
CA ASP A 99 1.85 32.00 -5.27
C ASP A 99 1.00 33.27 -5.40
N ASN A 100 -0.24 33.19 -4.94
CA ASN A 100 -1.21 34.27 -4.99
C ASN A 100 -1.65 34.69 -6.41
N ALA A 101 -1.30 33.92 -7.45
CA ALA A 101 -1.90 34.14 -8.77
C ALA A 101 -3.42 33.93 -8.67
N ALA A 102 -4.18 34.86 -9.26
CA ALA A 102 -5.63 34.89 -9.17
C ALA A 102 -6.27 33.68 -9.85
N ILE A 103 -7.27 33.09 -9.21
CA ILE A 103 -8.19 32.13 -9.84
C ILE A 103 -9.35 32.91 -10.45
N ILE A 104 -9.43 32.92 -11.77
CA ILE A 104 -10.40 33.69 -12.55
C ILE A 104 -11.31 32.75 -13.35
N GLN A 105 -12.39 33.29 -13.93
CA GLN A 105 -13.03 32.63 -15.07
C GLN A 105 -12.43 33.17 -16.37
N TRP A 106 -12.22 32.28 -17.34
CA TRP A 106 -11.69 32.65 -18.66
C TRP A 106 -12.28 31.77 -19.76
N PRO A 107 -12.36 32.23 -21.03
CA PRO A 107 -12.76 31.38 -22.14
C PRO A 107 -11.98 30.08 -22.16
N CYS A 108 -12.70 28.96 -22.26
CA CYS A 108 -12.10 27.63 -22.26
C CYS A 108 -11.23 27.44 -23.50
N HIS A 109 -9.95 27.13 -23.29
CA HIS A 109 -8.96 26.85 -24.34
C HIS A 109 -8.18 25.55 -24.10
N GLY A 110 -8.52 24.80 -23.05
CA GLY A 110 -8.04 23.43 -22.83
C GLY A 110 -6.59 23.31 -22.36
N ALA A 111 -5.91 24.42 -22.06
CA ALA A 111 -4.55 24.36 -21.54
C ALA A 111 -4.54 23.96 -20.05
N THR A 112 -3.37 23.55 -19.56
CA THR A 112 -3.20 22.95 -18.22
C THR A 112 -3.53 23.90 -17.06
N ASN A 113 -3.55 25.22 -17.27
CA ASN A 113 -3.99 26.21 -16.27
C ASN A 113 -5.52 26.27 -16.09
N GLN A 114 -6.29 25.55 -16.93
CA GLN A 114 -7.74 25.37 -16.84
C GLN A 114 -8.15 23.93 -16.46
N GLN A 115 -7.16 23.10 -16.12
CA GLN A 115 -7.36 21.71 -15.75
C GLN A 115 -7.01 21.51 -14.28
N TRP A 116 -7.89 20.81 -13.57
CA TRP A 116 -7.85 20.68 -12.12
C TRP A 116 -7.91 19.21 -11.74
N ARG A 117 -6.86 18.70 -11.09
CA ARG A 117 -6.84 17.37 -10.49
C ARG A 117 -7.56 17.40 -9.15
N LEU A 118 -8.51 16.49 -8.95
CA LEU A 118 -9.16 16.28 -7.65
C LEU A 118 -8.32 15.30 -6.84
N VAL A 119 -7.48 15.80 -5.93
CA VAL A 119 -6.65 14.95 -5.07
C VAL A 119 -7.37 14.73 -3.74
N PRO A 120 -7.76 13.49 -3.37
CA PRO A 120 -8.46 13.23 -2.12
C PRO A 120 -7.66 13.70 -0.89
N VAL A 121 -8.36 14.27 0.08
CA VAL A 121 -7.80 14.63 1.39
C VAL A 121 -8.74 14.13 2.47
N THR A 122 -8.24 13.30 3.39
CA THR A 122 -9.04 12.79 4.51
C THR A 122 -9.32 13.89 5.53
N VAL A 123 -10.61 14.18 5.78
CA VAL A 123 -11.06 15.11 6.82
C VAL A 123 -12.00 14.36 7.76
N ALA A 124 -11.70 14.34 9.06
CA ALA A 124 -12.51 13.63 10.04
C ALA A 124 -13.97 14.14 10.04
N GLY A 125 -14.93 13.23 9.93
CA GLY A 125 -16.36 13.54 9.94
C GLY A 125 -16.94 14.05 8.62
N THR A 126 -16.15 14.10 7.56
CA THR A 126 -16.59 14.57 6.23
C THR A 126 -16.11 13.64 5.12
N ASP A 127 -16.92 13.49 4.07
CA ASP A 127 -16.61 12.73 2.86
C ASP A 127 -16.38 13.64 1.65
N LYS A 128 -15.84 13.08 0.55
CA LYS A 128 -15.72 13.77 -0.76
C LYS A 128 -14.94 15.08 -0.69
N THR A 129 -13.84 15.04 0.06
CA THR A 129 -12.95 16.17 0.31
C THR A 129 -11.70 16.05 -0.55
N PHE A 130 -11.33 17.16 -1.19
CA PHE A 130 -10.26 17.20 -2.17
C PHE A 130 -9.43 18.48 -2.03
N ASN A 131 -8.16 18.38 -2.37
CA ASN A 131 -7.42 19.49 -2.92
C ASN A 131 -7.79 19.65 -4.41
N LEU A 132 -8.10 20.87 -4.85
CA LEU A 132 -8.31 21.20 -6.27
C LEU A 132 -6.98 21.69 -6.85
N VAL A 133 -6.23 20.80 -7.48
CA VAL A 133 -4.83 21.03 -7.86
C VAL A 133 -4.73 21.45 -9.33
N SER A 134 -4.14 22.61 -9.60
CA SER A 134 -3.83 23.05 -10.97
C SER A 134 -2.85 22.07 -11.62
N VAL A 135 -3.18 21.59 -12.82
CA VAL A 135 -2.28 20.72 -13.61
C VAL A 135 -1.04 21.49 -14.06
N ALA A 136 -1.14 22.81 -14.30
CA ALA A 136 0.00 23.62 -14.74
C ALA A 136 1.06 23.85 -13.65
N SER A 137 0.65 24.06 -12.40
CA SER A 137 1.56 24.51 -11.33
C SER A 137 1.73 23.50 -10.19
N GLY A 138 0.84 22.51 -10.06
CA GLY A 138 0.78 21.63 -8.90
C GLY A 138 0.27 22.31 -7.61
N LYS A 139 -0.23 23.55 -7.71
CA LYS A 139 -0.76 24.33 -6.57
C LYS A 139 -2.28 24.25 -6.48
N CYS A 140 -2.81 24.52 -5.30
CA CYS A 140 -4.21 24.34 -4.96
C CYS A 140 -5.00 25.65 -5.02
N ILE A 141 -6.26 25.59 -5.46
CA ILE A 141 -7.23 26.67 -5.25
C ILE A 141 -7.40 26.87 -3.74
N ALA A 142 -7.17 28.09 -3.27
CA ALA A 142 -7.28 28.43 -1.86
C ALA A 142 -7.78 29.88 -1.66
N PRO A 143 -8.47 30.17 -0.55
CA PRO A 143 -8.67 31.55 -0.11
C PRO A 143 -7.33 32.28 0.11
N SER A 144 -7.23 33.51 -0.36
CA SER A 144 -6.03 34.34 -0.19
C SER A 144 -5.70 34.52 1.29
N GLY A 145 -4.40 34.52 1.61
CA GLY A 145 -3.90 34.60 2.99
C GLY A 145 -4.30 33.41 3.89
N GLY A 146 -4.94 32.36 3.37
CA GLY A 146 -5.48 31.28 4.21
C GLY A 146 -6.63 31.75 5.10
N SER A 147 -7.38 32.75 4.67
CA SER A 147 -8.55 33.28 5.39
C SER A 147 -9.75 32.33 5.33
N SER A 148 -10.51 32.26 6.42
CA SER A 148 -11.83 31.62 6.50
C SER A 148 -13.00 32.61 6.37
N ALA A 149 -12.70 33.91 6.20
CA ALA A 149 -13.72 34.93 6.05
C ALA A 149 -14.46 34.80 4.71
N SER A 150 -15.75 35.08 4.73
CA SER A 150 -16.55 35.19 3.51
C SER A 150 -16.08 36.39 2.67
N ASN A 151 -16.30 36.32 1.36
CA ASN A 151 -15.84 37.31 0.37
C ASN A 151 -14.32 37.42 0.24
N THR A 152 -13.60 36.31 0.47
CA THR A 152 -12.14 36.25 0.27
C THR A 152 -11.81 35.83 -1.16
N SER A 153 -10.96 36.57 -1.88
CA SER A 153 -10.54 36.20 -3.24
C SER A 153 -9.82 34.84 -3.27
N LEU A 154 -10.07 34.06 -4.34
CA LEU A 154 -9.37 32.80 -4.57
C LEU A 154 -8.09 33.00 -5.38
N VAL A 155 -7.06 32.29 -4.95
CA VAL A 155 -5.73 32.28 -5.54
C VAL A 155 -5.19 30.85 -5.58
N GLN A 156 -4.07 30.63 -6.28
CA GLN A 156 -3.30 29.41 -6.10
C GLN A 156 -2.25 29.56 -4.99
N LEU A 157 -2.13 28.55 -4.13
CA LEU A 157 -1.12 28.43 -3.07
C LEU A 157 -0.62 26.98 -2.99
N PRO A 158 0.52 26.70 -2.34
CA PRO A 158 0.95 25.33 -2.10
C PRO A 158 -0.17 24.53 -1.43
N CYS A 159 -0.36 23.30 -1.93
CA CYS A 159 -1.34 22.38 -1.39
C CYS A 159 -0.99 21.99 0.05
N ALA A 160 -2.00 21.77 0.86
CA ALA A 160 -1.85 21.26 2.22
C ALA A 160 -3.11 20.50 2.62
N THR A 161 -2.99 19.72 3.69
CA THR A 161 -4.11 19.00 4.33
C THR A 161 -4.86 19.87 5.34
N SER A 162 -4.40 21.10 5.61
CA SER A 162 -5.12 22.04 6.46
C SER A 162 -6.48 22.40 5.85
N SER A 163 -7.51 22.52 6.68
CA SER A 163 -8.90 22.64 6.22
C SER A 163 -9.15 23.82 5.27
N VAL A 164 -8.35 24.88 5.33
CA VAL A 164 -8.45 26.04 4.41
C VAL A 164 -8.01 25.72 2.98
N ARG A 165 -7.25 24.65 2.76
CA ARG A 165 -6.84 24.16 1.43
C ARG A 165 -7.75 23.06 0.87
N VAL A 166 -8.72 22.59 1.65
CA VAL A 166 -9.55 21.43 1.32
C VAL A 166 -10.96 21.87 0.96
N TRP A 167 -11.51 21.27 -0.09
CA TRP A 167 -12.84 21.53 -0.61
C TRP A 167 -13.66 20.24 -0.61
N ARG A 168 -14.86 20.27 -0.04
CA ARG A 168 -15.84 19.19 -0.16
C ARG A 168 -16.69 19.40 -1.41
N LEU A 169 -16.91 18.33 -2.16
CA LEU A 169 -17.79 18.28 -3.32
C LEU A 169 -18.99 17.36 -3.04
N PRO A 170 -20.11 17.86 -2.47
CA PRO A 170 -21.21 17.00 -2.00
C PRO A 170 -21.85 16.14 -3.10
N ALA A 171 -21.95 16.71 -4.30
CA ALA A 171 -22.54 16.05 -5.48
C ALA A 171 -21.51 15.27 -6.29
N PHE A 172 -20.26 15.15 -5.81
CA PHE A 172 -19.34 14.17 -6.36
C PHE A 172 -19.93 12.78 -6.15
N THR A 173 -20.29 12.15 -7.25
CA THR A 173 -20.97 10.84 -7.30
C THR A 173 -20.03 9.73 -7.76
N GLY A 174 -18.71 9.98 -7.73
CA GLY A 174 -17.73 9.02 -8.24
C GLY A 174 -17.72 9.03 -9.76
N GLY A 175 -17.61 10.20 -10.35
CA GLY A 175 -17.33 10.37 -11.78
C GLY A 175 -15.83 10.38 -12.04
N GLY A 176 -15.09 9.40 -11.53
CA GLY A 176 -13.64 9.24 -11.67
C GLY A 176 -13.04 8.12 -10.81
N THR A 177 -13.86 7.16 -10.38
CA THR A 177 -13.43 6.00 -9.60
C THR A 177 -14.20 4.75 -10.05
N GLY A 178 -14.18 4.46 -11.36
CA GLY A 178 -13.94 3.05 -11.68
C GLY A 178 -12.67 2.68 -10.91
N PRO A 179 -12.62 1.52 -10.22
CA PRO A 179 -11.41 1.17 -9.48
C PRO A 179 -10.25 1.37 -10.43
N GLY A 180 -9.24 2.15 -10.01
CA GLY A 180 -8.04 2.35 -10.80
C GLY A 180 -7.54 0.99 -11.29
N THR A 181 -6.63 0.95 -12.25
CA THR A 181 -6.04 -0.34 -12.61
C THR A 181 -4.56 -0.31 -12.40
N PHE A 182 -4.03 -1.43 -11.95
CA PHE A 182 -2.59 -1.66 -11.90
C PHE A 182 -2.26 -2.96 -12.62
N THR A 183 -0.99 -3.18 -12.88
CA THR A 183 -0.50 -4.40 -13.51
C THR A 183 0.72 -4.87 -12.74
N ASN A 184 0.80 -6.18 -12.47
CA ASN A 184 2.01 -6.75 -11.90
C ASN A 184 3.12 -6.79 -12.97
N PRO A 185 4.38 -6.49 -12.61
CA PRO A 185 4.86 -6.33 -11.24
C PRO A 185 4.86 -4.88 -10.73
N LEU A 186 4.76 -4.70 -9.40
CA LEU A 186 4.92 -3.40 -8.74
C LEU A 186 6.39 -2.96 -8.64
N SER A 187 7.32 -3.92 -8.70
CA SER A 187 8.75 -3.69 -8.84
C SER A 187 9.37 -4.86 -9.62
N GLN A 188 10.20 -4.54 -10.61
CA GLN A 188 10.91 -5.55 -11.41
C GLN A 188 11.97 -6.28 -10.60
N HIS A 189 12.56 -5.61 -9.61
CA HIS A 189 13.64 -6.12 -8.77
C HIS A 189 13.26 -5.91 -7.32
N GLY A 190 12.34 -6.74 -6.83
CA GLY A 190 11.71 -6.53 -5.52
C GLY A 190 11.40 -7.82 -4.77
N PRO A 191 12.44 -8.58 -4.39
CA PRO A 191 12.27 -9.69 -3.45
C PRO A 191 11.88 -9.18 -2.06
N ASP A 192 11.20 -10.07 -1.34
CA ASP A 192 10.82 -9.88 0.07
C ASP A 192 10.10 -8.53 0.32
N PRO A 193 8.97 -8.27 -0.37
CA PRO A 193 8.33 -6.98 -0.37
C PRO A 193 7.48 -6.72 0.87
N TRP A 194 7.67 -5.55 1.48
CA TRP A 194 6.78 -5.00 2.49
C TRP A 194 6.13 -3.72 1.99
N LEU A 195 4.79 -3.69 2.02
CA LEU A 195 3.96 -2.62 1.48
C LEU A 195 2.97 -2.13 2.52
N THR A 196 2.84 -0.81 2.66
CA THR A 196 1.81 -0.21 3.52
C THR A 196 1.22 1.02 2.85
N TYR A 197 -0.10 1.20 2.98
CA TYR A 197 -0.76 2.47 2.66
C TYR A 197 -0.86 3.33 3.92
N TYR A 198 -0.39 4.57 3.84
CA TYR A 198 -0.40 5.51 4.94
C TYR A 198 -0.48 6.95 4.40
N ASP A 199 -1.32 7.78 5.02
CA ASP A 199 -1.41 9.23 4.75
C ASP A 199 -1.40 9.61 3.25
N GLY A 200 -2.25 8.95 2.45
CA GLY A 200 -2.40 9.27 1.03
C GLY A 200 -1.36 8.63 0.11
N SER A 201 -0.54 7.70 0.58
CA SER A 201 0.50 7.07 -0.23
C SER A 201 0.77 5.61 0.13
N TYR A 202 1.16 4.85 -0.89
CA TYR A 202 1.79 3.55 -0.76
C TYR A 202 3.29 3.71 -0.56
N TYR A 203 3.82 2.89 0.34
CA TYR A 203 5.24 2.82 0.68
C TYR A 203 5.69 1.37 0.50
N LEU A 204 6.66 1.12 -0.38
CA LEU A 204 7.16 -0.21 -0.70
C LEU A 204 8.66 -0.29 -0.38
N ALA A 205 9.05 -1.24 0.46
CA ALA A 205 10.43 -1.62 0.68
C ALA A 205 10.66 -3.07 0.22
N THR A 206 11.85 -3.36 -0.28
CA THR A 206 12.24 -4.69 -0.78
C THR A 206 13.70 -4.94 -0.45
N THR A 207 14.12 -6.21 -0.44
CA THR A 207 15.53 -6.61 -0.37
C THR A 207 16.36 -5.89 -1.45
N THR A 208 17.54 -5.36 -1.09
CA THR A 208 18.43 -4.64 -2.03
C THR A 208 19.74 -5.37 -2.35
N TRP A 209 20.12 -6.38 -1.54
CA TRP A 209 21.41 -7.09 -1.63
C TRP A 209 22.66 -6.21 -1.45
N ASN A 210 22.50 -4.93 -1.16
CA ASN A 210 23.59 -3.97 -1.03
C ASN A 210 23.59 -3.32 0.37
N SER A 211 24.33 -2.23 0.54
CA SER A 211 24.48 -1.52 1.82
C SER A 211 23.51 -0.35 1.98
N THR A 212 22.34 -0.42 1.34
CA THR A 212 21.30 0.62 1.45
C THR A 212 19.94 0.01 1.74
N VAL A 213 19.18 0.68 2.59
CA VAL A 213 17.74 0.48 2.72
C VAL A 213 17.07 1.50 1.81
N THR A 214 16.19 1.02 0.93
CA THR A 214 15.45 1.85 -0.01
C THR A 214 13.95 1.71 0.17
N MET A 215 13.22 2.77 -0.19
CA MET A 215 11.77 2.78 -0.20
C MET A 215 11.25 3.51 -1.44
N ARG A 216 10.20 2.96 -2.07
CA ARG A 216 9.41 3.64 -3.10
C ARG A 216 8.17 4.24 -2.46
N LYS A 217 7.74 5.39 -2.98
CA LYS A 217 6.51 6.08 -2.59
C LYS A 217 5.68 6.43 -3.82
N ALA A 218 4.39 6.13 -3.80
CA ALA A 218 3.44 6.55 -4.83
C ALA A 218 2.04 6.76 -4.24
N SER A 219 1.23 7.63 -4.84
CA SER A 219 -0.17 7.83 -4.41
C SER A 219 -1.10 6.69 -4.81
N THR A 220 -0.71 5.87 -5.79
CA THR A 220 -1.47 4.70 -6.26
C THR A 220 -0.59 3.46 -6.31
N LEU A 221 -1.18 2.28 -6.21
CA LEU A 221 -0.47 1.02 -6.32
C LEU A 221 0.23 0.89 -7.68
N ALA A 222 -0.43 1.34 -8.76
CA ALA A 222 0.14 1.38 -10.11
C ALA A 222 1.39 2.27 -10.21
N GLY A 223 1.41 3.40 -9.48
CA GLY A 223 2.53 4.34 -9.51
C GLY A 223 3.84 3.77 -8.95
N LEU A 224 3.80 2.73 -8.11
CA LEU A 224 4.98 2.08 -7.56
C LEU A 224 5.88 1.46 -8.64
N ALA A 225 5.30 1.00 -9.75
CA ALA A 225 6.04 0.40 -10.85
C ALA A 225 7.07 1.36 -11.46
N THR A 226 6.76 2.66 -11.47
CA THR A 226 7.61 3.73 -12.01
C THR A 226 8.25 4.63 -10.95
N ALA A 227 7.88 4.46 -9.68
CA ALA A 227 8.46 5.22 -8.58
C ALA A 227 9.95 4.86 -8.43
N SER A 228 10.78 5.88 -8.19
CA SER A 228 12.20 5.67 -7.92
C SER A 228 12.43 5.12 -6.52
N ASP A 229 13.43 4.25 -6.40
CA ASP A 229 13.96 3.81 -5.12
C ASP A 229 14.68 4.97 -4.45
N GLN A 230 14.22 5.38 -3.27
CA GLN A 230 14.87 6.41 -2.47
C GLN A 230 15.65 5.75 -1.33
N VAL A 231 16.94 6.06 -1.20
CA VAL A 231 17.74 5.59 -0.06
C VAL A 231 17.28 6.33 1.19
N ILE A 232 16.72 5.59 2.15
CA ILE A 232 16.25 6.12 3.43
C ILE A 232 17.26 5.88 4.56
N PHE A 233 18.19 4.95 4.35
CA PHE A 233 19.24 4.63 5.31
C PHE A 233 20.42 3.93 4.63
N ASN A 234 21.65 4.27 5.05
CA ASN A 234 22.87 3.60 4.59
C ASN A 234 23.39 2.68 5.69
N LEU A 235 23.69 1.43 5.32
CA LEU A 235 24.24 0.45 6.23
C LEU A 235 25.72 0.70 6.46
N THR A 236 26.10 0.87 7.73
CA THR A 236 27.47 0.97 8.22
C THR A 236 27.54 0.35 9.60
N ARG A 237 28.67 -0.29 9.93
CA ARG A 237 28.86 -0.87 11.26
C ARG A 237 28.51 0.18 12.35
N PRO A 238 27.72 -0.17 13.38
CA PRO A 238 27.33 -1.53 13.77
C PRO A 238 26.05 -2.09 13.10
N ASN A 239 25.28 -1.31 12.35
CA ASN A 239 23.93 -1.66 11.86
C ASN A 239 23.89 -2.62 10.65
N GLY A 240 24.96 -3.38 10.46
CA GLY A 240 25.28 -4.13 9.25
C GLY A 240 26.31 -3.43 8.35
N ALA A 241 26.92 -4.18 7.44
CA ALA A 241 27.89 -3.66 6.47
C ALA A 241 27.44 -3.85 5.01
N GLY A 242 26.43 -4.68 4.74
CA GLY A 242 25.88 -4.92 3.41
C GLY A 242 24.93 -6.11 3.37
N THR A 243 24.48 -6.46 2.16
CA THR A 243 23.57 -7.60 1.91
C THR A 243 22.26 -7.46 2.70
N MET A 244 21.62 -6.29 2.55
CA MET A 244 20.33 -5.97 3.16
C MET A 244 19.21 -6.83 2.59
N TRP A 245 18.50 -7.52 3.48
CA TRP A 245 17.37 -8.41 3.16
C TRP A 245 16.13 -8.11 4.01
N ALA A 246 14.98 -8.50 3.47
CA ALA A 246 13.70 -8.65 4.16
C ALA A 246 13.32 -7.44 5.02
N PRO A 247 13.15 -6.24 4.41
CA PRO A 247 12.74 -5.07 5.15
C PRO A 247 11.26 -5.12 5.52
N GLU A 248 10.93 -4.83 6.77
CA GLU A 248 9.57 -4.53 7.22
C GLU A 248 9.55 -3.19 7.96
N PHE A 249 8.46 -2.42 7.86
CA PHE A 249 8.30 -1.21 8.66
C PHE A 249 6.92 -1.09 9.28
N HIS A 250 6.92 -0.80 10.59
CA HIS A 250 5.73 -0.85 11.44
C HIS A 250 5.55 0.45 12.21
N LEU A 251 4.32 0.98 12.20
CA LEU A 251 3.98 2.13 13.05
C LEU A 251 3.61 1.63 14.44
N LEU A 252 4.54 1.78 15.40
CA LEU A 252 4.39 1.25 16.75
C LEU A 252 4.49 2.37 17.78
N ASP A 253 3.88 2.15 18.94
CA ASP A 253 4.17 2.96 20.12
C ASP A 253 5.48 2.46 20.75
N GLY A 254 6.38 3.39 21.05
CA GLY A 254 7.61 3.08 21.76
C GLY A 254 8.04 4.20 22.70
N PRO A 255 9.26 4.10 23.27
CA PRO A 255 9.78 5.07 24.24
C PRO A 255 9.77 6.54 23.77
N ASN A 256 9.83 6.80 22.45
CA ASN A 256 9.78 8.14 21.87
C ASN A 256 8.39 8.50 21.30
N GLY A 257 7.34 7.82 21.77
CA GLY A 257 5.99 7.90 21.24
C GLY A 257 5.81 7.07 19.97
N LYS A 258 4.75 7.38 19.23
CA LYS A 258 4.42 6.69 17.97
C LYS A 258 5.46 7.02 16.90
N ARG A 259 6.11 5.99 16.36
CA ARG A 259 7.17 6.07 15.33
C ARG A 259 7.11 4.88 14.38
N TRP A 260 7.72 5.05 13.22
CA TRP A 260 7.99 3.94 12.30
C TRP A 260 9.25 3.23 12.75
N TYR A 261 9.15 1.91 12.92
CA TYR A 261 10.27 1.04 13.20
C TYR A 261 10.53 0.18 11.98
N PHE A 262 11.74 0.28 11.44
CA PHE A 262 12.14 -0.42 10.24
C PHE A 262 13.05 -1.58 10.64
N TYR A 263 12.56 -2.80 10.47
CA TYR A 263 13.26 -4.04 10.75
C TYR A 263 13.85 -4.57 9.45
N TYR A 264 15.06 -5.11 9.51
CA TYR A 264 15.73 -5.68 8.35
C TYR A 264 16.79 -6.68 8.77
N THR A 265 17.26 -7.45 7.82
CA THR A 265 18.37 -8.38 7.99
C THR A 265 19.61 -7.85 7.28
N ALA A 266 20.76 -7.84 7.96
CA ALA A 266 22.03 -7.48 7.34
C ALA A 266 23.23 -8.15 8.05
N GLY A 267 24.28 -8.39 7.26
CA GLY A 267 25.48 -9.09 7.70
C GLY A 267 26.50 -8.15 8.30
N ARG A 268 27.46 -8.70 9.06
CA ARG A 268 28.60 -7.95 9.60
C ARG A 268 29.58 -7.51 8.51
N GLU A 269 29.63 -8.26 7.41
CA GLU A 269 30.44 -7.99 6.23
C GLU A 269 29.59 -8.19 4.97
N PRO A 270 29.81 -7.40 3.90
CA PRO A 270 29.14 -7.61 2.62
C PRO A 270 29.39 -9.02 2.09
N TYR A 271 28.33 -9.69 1.64
CA TYR A 271 28.35 -11.03 1.03
C TYR A 271 28.81 -12.18 1.94
N ASP A 272 29.10 -11.93 3.22
CA ASP A 272 29.25 -13.00 4.22
C ASP A 272 27.88 -13.36 4.81
N LEU A 273 27.21 -14.29 4.14
CA LEU A 273 25.85 -14.72 4.48
C LEU A 273 25.76 -15.48 5.83
N GLY A 274 26.89 -15.88 6.43
CA GLY A 274 26.91 -16.52 7.75
C GLY A 274 26.74 -15.55 8.92
N THR A 275 26.88 -14.25 8.64
CA THR A 275 26.85 -13.19 9.67
C THR A 275 25.54 -12.41 9.73
N GLN A 276 24.51 -12.87 9.02
CA GLN A 276 23.22 -12.19 8.96
C GLN A 276 22.49 -12.12 10.29
N ARG A 277 22.05 -10.92 10.68
CA ARG A 277 21.33 -10.65 11.93
C ARG A 277 20.18 -9.70 11.65
N ILE A 278 19.23 -9.68 12.59
CA ILE A 278 18.11 -8.74 12.59
C ILE A 278 18.53 -7.42 13.22
N HIS A 279 18.18 -6.33 12.55
CA HIS A 279 18.43 -4.95 12.93
C HIS A 279 17.13 -4.17 13.01
N VAL A 280 17.14 -3.06 13.73
CA VAL A 280 16.00 -2.14 13.79
C VAL A 280 16.43 -0.68 13.77
N LEU A 281 15.73 0.10 12.94
CA LEU A 281 15.80 1.54 12.86
C LEU A 281 14.52 2.17 13.43
N GLU A 282 14.60 3.42 13.86
CA GLU A 282 13.47 4.25 14.30
C GLU A 282 13.45 5.54 13.49
N SER A 283 12.27 5.91 12.97
CA SER A 283 12.06 7.18 12.29
C SER A 283 12.09 8.36 13.26
N ALA A 284 12.46 9.56 12.77
CA ALA A 284 12.39 10.78 13.56
C ALA A 284 10.94 11.22 13.87
N GLY A 285 9.98 10.82 13.03
CA GLY A 285 8.57 11.23 13.12
C GLY A 285 7.62 10.24 12.45
N LEU A 286 6.48 10.75 11.96
CA LEU A 286 5.40 9.92 11.42
C LEU A 286 5.44 9.75 9.89
N ASP A 287 6.45 10.27 9.20
CA ASP A 287 6.67 9.98 7.78
C ASP A 287 7.40 8.62 7.64
N PRO A 288 6.82 7.63 6.93
CA PRO A 288 7.49 6.36 6.67
C PRO A 288 8.81 6.50 5.91
N MET A 289 9.08 7.62 5.23
CA MET A 289 10.38 7.88 4.59
C MET A 289 11.49 8.26 5.58
N GLY A 290 11.17 8.45 6.86
CA GLY A 290 12.13 8.80 7.90
C GLY A 290 12.29 10.32 8.08
N PRO A 291 13.52 10.83 8.33
CA PRO A 291 14.79 10.10 8.36
C PRO A 291 14.84 9.06 9.49
N TYR A 292 15.67 8.02 9.31
CA TYR A 292 15.83 6.91 10.26
C TYR A 292 17.14 6.98 11.03
N SER A 293 17.12 6.46 12.25
CA SER A 293 18.28 6.25 13.11
C SER A 293 18.36 4.80 13.57
N PHE A 294 19.57 4.24 13.61
CA PHE A 294 19.78 2.87 14.11
C PHE A 294 19.53 2.78 15.62
N LYS A 295 18.88 1.68 16.05
CA LYS A 295 18.55 1.45 17.45
C LYS A 295 19.30 0.28 18.04
N ALA A 296 19.22 -0.89 17.42
CA ALA A 296 19.80 -2.11 17.96
C ALA A 296 19.97 -3.20 16.92
N ASP A 297 20.94 -4.08 17.19
CA ASP A 297 20.88 -5.46 16.75
C ASP A 297 19.89 -6.17 17.68
N LEU A 298 18.87 -6.82 17.13
CA LEU A 298 17.92 -7.61 17.91
C LEU A 298 18.53 -8.98 18.17
N LEU A 299 19.42 -9.06 19.14
CA LEU A 299 20.14 -10.28 19.51
C LEU A 299 19.33 -11.12 20.51
N ASP A 300 19.53 -12.45 20.48
CA ASP A 300 19.12 -13.31 21.59
C ASP A 300 20.07 -13.06 22.78
N PRO A 301 19.54 -12.71 23.97
CA PRO A 301 20.38 -12.33 25.11
C PRO A 301 21.14 -13.51 25.75
N THR A 302 20.84 -14.76 25.36
CA THR A 302 21.43 -15.97 25.94
C THR A 302 22.13 -16.88 24.95
N GLN A 303 21.89 -16.68 23.65
CA GLN A 303 22.54 -17.43 22.58
C GLN A 303 23.43 -16.46 21.82
N ASP A 304 24.74 -16.60 22.01
CA ASP A 304 25.74 -15.66 21.54
C ASP A 304 25.63 -15.46 20.01
N ASN A 305 25.06 -14.31 19.64
CA ASN A 305 25.11 -13.75 18.28
C ASN A 305 24.84 -14.78 17.15
N THR A 306 23.66 -15.39 17.13
CA THR A 306 23.30 -16.42 16.13
C THR A 306 22.71 -15.84 14.85
N TRP A 307 22.89 -16.54 13.74
CA TRP A 307 22.24 -16.26 12.46
C TRP A 307 20.72 -16.24 12.61
N GLU A 308 20.12 -15.08 12.32
CA GLU A 308 18.68 -14.83 12.37
C GLU A 308 18.29 -13.92 11.20
N LEU A 309 17.21 -14.27 10.50
CA LEU A 309 16.68 -13.49 9.37
C LEU A 309 15.19 -13.18 9.55
N ASP A 310 14.67 -12.41 8.59
CA ASP A 310 13.25 -12.21 8.27
C ASP A 310 12.43 -11.72 9.46
N PRO A 311 12.72 -10.51 9.96
CA PRO A 311 12.09 -10.00 11.17
C PRO A 311 10.65 -9.58 10.94
N GLY A 312 9.71 -10.34 11.52
CA GLY A 312 8.30 -9.98 11.58
C GLY A 312 7.89 -9.44 12.96
N ILE A 313 6.82 -8.64 13.02
CA ILE A 313 6.29 -8.11 14.29
C ILE A 313 4.87 -8.60 14.57
N LEU A 314 4.68 -9.18 15.76
CA LEU A 314 3.37 -9.58 16.28
C LEU A 314 2.99 -8.73 17.48
N GLN A 315 1.83 -8.09 17.41
CA GLN A 315 1.12 -7.55 18.56
C GLN A 315 -0.04 -8.49 18.93
N LEU A 316 0.00 -9.07 20.13
CA LEU A 316 -1.02 -10.02 20.59
C LEU A 316 -1.20 -9.92 22.09
N ASN A 317 -2.44 -9.86 22.57
CA ASN A 317 -2.78 -9.77 23.99
C ASN A 317 -2.07 -8.61 24.73
N GLY A 318 -1.89 -7.47 24.06
CA GLY A 318 -1.21 -6.29 24.60
C GLY A 318 0.31 -6.44 24.76
N GLN A 319 0.90 -7.48 24.17
CA GLN A 319 2.34 -7.72 24.17
C GLN A 319 2.91 -7.61 22.75
N LEU A 320 4.20 -7.30 22.68
CA LEU A 320 4.96 -7.19 21.43
C LEU A 320 5.92 -8.36 21.32
N TYR A 321 5.98 -8.97 20.13
CA TYR A 321 6.87 -10.08 19.84
C TYR A 321 7.58 -9.87 18.51
N LEU A 322 8.86 -10.25 18.48
CA LEU A 322 9.62 -10.45 17.26
C LEU A 322 9.41 -11.88 16.77
N LEU A 323 9.13 -12.00 15.48
CA LEU A 323 9.18 -13.23 14.71
C LEU A 323 10.46 -13.23 13.88
N GLY A 324 10.92 -14.42 13.52
CA GLY A 324 12.01 -14.55 12.58
C GLY A 324 12.34 -16.01 12.34
N THR A 325 13.46 -16.26 11.67
CA THR A 325 13.97 -17.60 11.42
C THR A 325 15.40 -17.74 11.91
N PHE A 326 15.82 -18.97 12.22
CA PHE A 326 17.19 -19.30 12.58
C PHE A 326 17.59 -20.67 12.04
N TYR A 327 18.86 -21.03 12.14
CA TYR A 327 19.36 -22.32 11.67
C TYR A 327 19.78 -23.24 12.83
N ASN A 328 19.32 -24.50 12.79
CA ASN A 328 19.66 -25.54 13.78
C ASN A 328 19.89 -26.94 13.15
N GLY A 329 20.29 -26.98 11.88
CA GLY A 329 20.29 -28.19 11.04
C GLY A 329 19.05 -28.32 10.16
N SER A 330 17.99 -27.58 10.51
CA SER A 330 16.92 -27.12 9.63
C SER A 330 16.77 -25.60 9.80
N GLN A 331 15.83 -24.97 9.10
CA GLN A 331 15.52 -23.55 9.27
C GLN A 331 14.09 -23.36 9.82
N PRO A 332 13.88 -23.44 11.15
CA PRO A 332 12.60 -23.16 11.78
C PRO A 332 12.37 -21.66 12.06
N MET A 333 11.10 -21.31 12.23
CA MET A 333 10.70 -19.99 12.75
C MET A 333 10.77 -19.94 14.27
N PHE A 334 10.99 -18.74 14.80
CA PHE A 334 10.94 -18.44 16.22
C PHE A 334 9.98 -17.29 16.54
N ILE A 335 9.63 -17.19 17.83
CA ILE A 335 8.98 -16.04 18.46
C ILE A 335 9.79 -15.61 19.69
N ARG A 336 9.95 -14.31 19.89
CA ARG A 336 10.71 -13.71 21.01
C ARG A 336 9.97 -12.49 21.57
N PRO A 337 9.76 -12.36 22.89
CA PRO A 337 9.09 -11.20 23.44
C PRO A 337 9.98 -9.95 23.36
N LEU A 338 9.35 -8.80 23.13
CA LEU A 338 9.97 -7.49 23.10
C LEU A 338 9.41 -6.62 24.21
N SER A 339 10.26 -5.91 24.97
CA SER A 339 9.82 -4.92 25.96
C SER A 339 9.54 -3.55 25.33
N ASN A 340 10.13 -3.29 24.17
CA ASN A 340 9.88 -2.15 23.31
C ASN A 340 10.27 -2.54 21.86
N PRO A 341 9.99 -1.71 20.86
CA PRO A 341 10.22 -2.07 19.45
C PRO A 341 11.66 -2.49 19.09
N TRP A 342 12.67 -2.24 19.93
CA TRP A 342 14.06 -2.61 19.66
C TRP A 342 14.77 -3.36 20.80
N THR A 343 14.05 -3.86 21.81
CA THR A 343 14.67 -4.55 22.96
C THR A 343 14.01 -5.89 23.22
N ALA A 344 14.75 -6.98 23.02
CA ALA A 344 14.32 -8.32 23.41
C ALA A 344 14.23 -8.42 24.95
N SER A 345 13.09 -8.92 25.45
CA SER A 345 12.86 -9.14 26.88
C SER A 345 12.97 -10.61 27.29
N GLY A 346 13.31 -11.48 26.35
CA GLY A 346 13.45 -12.90 26.55
C GLY A 346 14.20 -13.56 25.39
N THR A 347 14.33 -14.87 25.47
CA THR A 347 15.06 -15.68 24.50
C THR A 347 14.11 -16.26 23.46
N ARG A 348 14.63 -16.61 22.28
CA ARG A 348 13.79 -17.15 21.20
C ARG A 348 13.12 -18.47 21.61
N ARG A 349 11.91 -18.70 21.13
CA ARG A 349 11.17 -19.97 21.25
C ARG A 349 10.84 -20.47 19.86
N VAL A 350 11.05 -21.76 19.60
CA VAL A 350 10.67 -22.36 18.31
C VAL A 350 9.17 -22.25 18.15
N LEU A 351 8.75 -21.60 17.07
CA LEU A 351 7.35 -21.40 16.73
C LEU A 351 6.87 -22.49 15.77
N SER A 352 7.66 -22.78 14.73
CA SER A 352 7.32 -23.76 13.70
C SER A 352 8.58 -24.37 13.09
N THR A 353 8.56 -25.68 12.88
CA THR A 353 9.63 -26.44 12.22
C THR A 353 9.12 -27.02 10.90
N PRO A 354 9.90 -26.96 9.81
CA PRO A 354 9.53 -27.58 8.53
C PRO A 354 9.47 -29.11 8.68
N THR A 355 8.27 -29.68 8.58
CA THR A 355 8.03 -31.12 8.77
C THR A 355 7.20 -31.74 7.66
N TYR A 356 6.33 -30.98 7.00
CA TYR A 356 5.58 -31.49 5.85
C TYR A 356 6.50 -31.60 4.63
N SER A 357 6.22 -32.57 3.75
CA SER A 357 7.01 -32.79 2.53
C SER A 357 7.04 -31.58 1.60
N TRP A 358 6.00 -30.74 1.62
CA TRP A 358 5.94 -29.51 0.85
C TRP A 358 6.76 -28.36 1.46
N GLU A 359 7.23 -28.49 2.70
CA GLU A 359 8.10 -27.53 3.40
C GLU A 359 9.60 -27.83 3.21
N THR A 360 9.94 -28.96 2.59
CA THR A 360 11.31 -29.49 2.55
C THR A 360 11.88 -29.66 1.14
N VAL A 361 11.24 -29.07 0.12
CA VAL A 361 11.72 -29.15 -1.27
C VAL A 361 12.93 -28.23 -1.44
N GLY A 362 14.08 -28.81 -1.82
CA GLY A 362 15.35 -28.08 -1.96
C GLY A 362 15.99 -27.64 -0.63
N GLY A 363 15.27 -27.75 0.48
CA GLY A 363 15.75 -27.40 1.82
C GLY A 363 14.59 -27.38 2.82
N ALA A 364 14.84 -27.80 4.06
CA ALA A 364 13.86 -27.76 5.15
C ALA A 364 13.82 -26.34 5.74
N VAL A 365 12.89 -25.51 5.23
CA VAL A 365 12.81 -24.08 5.51
C VAL A 365 11.40 -23.67 5.94
N ASN A 366 11.30 -22.90 7.02
CA ASN A 366 10.19 -22.01 7.36
C ASN A 366 10.80 -20.62 7.64
N GLU A 367 10.43 -19.60 6.87
CA GLU A 367 10.98 -18.23 6.95
C GLU A 367 9.94 -17.18 6.52
N GLY A 368 10.28 -15.88 6.50
CA GLY A 368 9.36 -14.79 6.10
C GLY A 368 8.01 -14.83 6.81
N ALA A 369 8.00 -14.60 8.13
CA ALA A 369 6.85 -14.81 9.00
C ALA A 369 5.95 -13.57 9.12
N GLU A 370 4.81 -13.60 8.44
CA GLU A 370 3.92 -12.46 8.23
C GLU A 370 2.63 -12.55 9.04
N VAL A 371 2.36 -11.53 9.85
CA VAL A 371 1.17 -11.49 10.71
C VAL A 371 -0.05 -11.00 9.94
N LEU A 372 -1.15 -11.74 10.05
CA LEU A 372 -2.47 -11.33 9.56
C LEU A 372 -3.51 -11.47 10.66
N GLN A 373 -4.21 -10.39 10.99
CA GLN A 373 -5.22 -10.36 12.04
C GLN A 373 -6.56 -9.83 11.52
N ARG A 374 -7.64 -10.56 11.78
CA ARG A 374 -9.01 -10.14 11.45
C ARG A 374 -10.03 -10.79 12.37
N GLY A 375 -11.02 -10.02 12.83
CA GLY A 375 -12.17 -10.55 13.57
C GLY A 375 -11.77 -11.29 14.86
N GLY A 376 -10.76 -10.79 15.56
CA GLY A 376 -10.23 -11.41 16.79
C GLY A 376 -9.37 -12.66 16.56
N ARG A 377 -9.08 -13.02 15.31
CA ARG A 377 -8.19 -14.14 14.96
C ARG A 377 -6.82 -13.62 14.56
N THR A 378 -5.80 -14.43 14.82
CA THR A 378 -4.40 -14.17 14.46
C THR A 378 -3.87 -15.35 13.65
N PHE A 379 -3.31 -15.03 12.48
CA PHE A 379 -2.64 -15.94 11.59
C PHE A 379 -1.19 -15.48 11.42
N ILE A 380 -0.27 -16.44 11.29
CA ILE A 380 1.09 -16.19 10.80
C ILE A 380 1.23 -16.95 9.50
N VAL A 381 1.37 -16.23 8.39
CA VAL A 381 1.66 -16.80 7.08
C VAL A 381 3.17 -16.83 6.92
N TYR A 382 3.72 -17.93 6.42
CA TYR A 382 5.17 -18.08 6.34
C TYR A 382 5.56 -18.77 5.05
N SER A 383 6.79 -18.56 4.61
CA SER A 383 7.33 -19.23 3.42
C SER A 383 8.02 -20.53 3.77
N ALA A 384 7.94 -21.52 2.88
CA ALA A 384 8.56 -22.82 3.08
C ALA A 384 9.14 -23.40 1.80
N SER A 385 9.97 -24.45 1.97
CA SER A 385 10.89 -24.95 0.95
C SER A 385 11.96 -23.91 0.58
N HIS A 386 12.98 -24.32 -0.18
CA HIS A 386 14.08 -23.42 -0.52
C HIS A 386 13.72 -22.51 -1.72
N CYS A 387 14.02 -21.21 -1.61
CA CYS A 387 13.69 -20.19 -2.62
C CYS A 387 14.39 -20.39 -3.97
N SER A 388 15.38 -21.29 -4.07
CA SER A 388 16.04 -21.65 -5.34
C SER A 388 15.21 -22.61 -6.19
N THR A 389 14.08 -23.08 -5.66
CA THR A 389 13.16 -23.99 -6.33
C THR A 389 11.90 -23.24 -6.77
N PRO A 390 11.19 -23.74 -7.79
CA PRO A 390 9.88 -23.19 -8.14
C PRO A 390 8.80 -23.48 -7.08
N ASP A 391 9.13 -24.27 -6.06
CA ASP A 391 8.24 -24.74 -5.01
C ASP A 391 8.40 -23.95 -3.69
N TYR A 392 9.03 -22.78 -3.72
CA TYR A 392 8.82 -21.80 -2.65
C TYR A 392 7.32 -21.44 -2.55
N LYS A 393 6.74 -21.53 -1.36
CA LYS A 393 5.27 -21.41 -1.16
C LYS A 393 4.92 -21.01 0.27
N LEU A 394 3.67 -20.59 0.49
CA LEU A 394 3.20 -20.13 1.79
C LEU A 394 2.48 -21.21 2.58
N GLY A 395 2.89 -21.39 3.84
CA GLY A 395 2.17 -22.07 4.91
C GLY A 395 1.42 -21.09 5.82
N MET A 396 0.69 -21.61 6.80
CA MET A 396 -0.05 -20.80 7.76
C MET A 396 -0.10 -21.46 9.14
N LEU A 397 0.13 -20.67 10.18
CA LEU A 397 -0.17 -20.98 11.57
C LEU A 397 -1.41 -20.18 12.00
N THR A 398 -2.31 -20.81 12.75
CA THR A 398 -3.47 -20.15 13.36
C THR A 398 -3.32 -20.17 14.87
N TYR A 399 -3.38 -19.00 15.50
CA TYR A 399 -3.37 -18.91 16.96
C TYR A 399 -4.67 -19.49 17.53
N ASN A 400 -4.54 -20.42 18.48
CA ASN A 400 -5.64 -21.16 19.09
C ASN A 400 -5.86 -20.81 20.58
N GLY A 401 -5.33 -19.66 21.02
CA GLY A 401 -5.33 -19.25 22.43
C GLY A 401 -4.15 -19.82 23.22
N GLY A 402 -4.05 -19.44 24.50
CA GLY A 402 -2.94 -19.84 25.38
C GLY A 402 -1.74 -18.90 25.30
N ASP A 403 -0.55 -19.36 25.68
CA ASP A 403 0.68 -18.57 25.63
C ASP A 403 1.21 -18.46 24.19
N PRO A 404 1.28 -17.27 23.56
CA PRO A 404 1.83 -17.11 22.22
C PRO A 404 3.26 -17.62 22.05
N LEU A 405 4.05 -17.68 23.12
CA LEU A 405 5.43 -18.20 23.10
C LEU A 405 5.50 -19.73 23.06
N SER A 406 4.37 -20.42 23.29
CA SER A 406 4.28 -21.88 23.18
C SER A 406 3.87 -22.27 21.76
N SER A 407 4.63 -23.16 21.11
CA SER A 407 4.28 -23.68 19.78
C SER A 407 2.94 -24.43 19.78
N SER A 408 2.52 -25.00 20.92
CA SER A 408 1.21 -25.67 21.05
C SER A 408 0.01 -24.72 20.95
N SER A 409 0.23 -23.42 21.10
CA SER A 409 -0.80 -22.38 20.91
C SER A 409 -1.06 -22.08 19.44
N TRP A 410 -0.32 -22.69 18.52
CA TRP A 410 -0.38 -22.44 17.09
C TRP A 410 -0.69 -23.72 16.31
N VAL A 411 -1.78 -23.71 15.56
CA VAL A 411 -2.19 -24.82 14.71
C VAL A 411 -1.63 -24.59 13.30
N LYS A 412 -0.74 -25.47 12.85
CA LYS A 412 -0.18 -25.44 11.50
C LYS A 412 -1.14 -26.04 10.47
N SER A 413 -1.39 -25.32 9.37
CA SER A 413 -2.14 -25.82 8.22
C SER A 413 -1.43 -27.02 7.58
N PRO A 414 -2.14 -28.13 7.29
CA PRO A 414 -1.51 -29.30 6.67
C PRO A 414 -1.12 -29.08 5.20
N ASN A 415 -1.73 -28.10 4.54
CA ASN A 415 -1.51 -27.79 3.13
C ASN A 415 -1.01 -26.35 2.95
N PRO A 416 -0.24 -26.06 1.88
CA PRO A 416 0.08 -24.69 1.50
C PRO A 416 -1.18 -23.86 1.29
N VAL A 417 -1.13 -22.59 1.68
CA VAL A 417 -2.22 -21.63 1.51
C VAL A 417 -2.04 -20.74 0.27
N PHE A 418 -0.84 -20.71 -0.29
CA PHE A 418 -0.52 -20.02 -1.55
C PHE A 418 0.71 -20.66 -2.19
N GLN A 419 0.67 -20.95 -3.48
CA GLN A 419 1.75 -21.68 -4.15
C GLN A 419 1.81 -21.34 -5.63
N ARG A 420 2.88 -21.76 -6.31
CA ARG A 420 3.08 -21.56 -7.75
C ARG A 420 1.85 -21.93 -8.59
N SER A 421 1.68 -21.23 -9.71
CA SER A 421 0.71 -21.53 -10.75
C SER A 421 1.42 -21.64 -12.08
N ASN A 422 1.63 -22.87 -12.55
CA ASN A 422 2.25 -23.13 -13.85
C ASN A 422 1.41 -22.53 -14.99
N ALA A 423 0.07 -22.59 -14.88
CA ALA A 423 -0.85 -22.02 -15.85
C ALA A 423 -0.70 -20.48 -15.98
N ASN A 424 -0.37 -19.81 -14.88
CA ASN A 424 -0.16 -18.37 -14.85
C ASN A 424 1.32 -17.97 -14.99
N GLY A 425 2.23 -18.94 -15.20
CA GLY A 425 3.68 -18.68 -15.26
C GLY A 425 4.22 -18.02 -13.99
N VAL A 426 3.67 -18.34 -12.81
CA VAL A 426 4.11 -17.80 -11.53
C VAL A 426 4.76 -18.90 -10.71
N TYR A 427 6.04 -18.76 -10.39
CA TYR A 427 6.85 -19.76 -9.71
C TYR A 427 7.44 -19.22 -8.42
N GLY A 428 7.52 -20.07 -7.39
CA GLY A 428 8.08 -19.69 -6.10
C GLY A 428 7.45 -18.46 -5.42
N PRO A 429 6.12 -18.29 -5.36
CA PRO A 429 5.54 -17.15 -4.66
C PRO A 429 5.79 -17.26 -3.15
N GLY A 430 6.37 -16.24 -2.54
CA GLY A 430 6.64 -16.24 -1.11
C GLY A 430 7.13 -14.90 -0.57
N HIS A 431 7.61 -14.96 0.67
CA HIS A 431 7.99 -13.85 1.55
C HIS A 431 7.05 -12.67 1.35
N ASN A 432 5.80 -12.88 1.79
CA ASN A 432 4.70 -12.00 1.50
C ASN A 432 4.67 -10.81 2.47
N GLY A 433 3.65 -9.97 2.33
CA GLY A 433 3.22 -8.99 3.30
C GLY A 433 1.73 -8.74 3.11
N PHE A 434 1.12 -7.98 4.00
CA PHE A 434 -0.31 -7.64 3.92
C PHE A 434 -0.52 -6.14 4.04
N PHE A 435 -1.47 -5.61 3.26
CA PHE A 435 -1.89 -4.23 3.38
C PHE A 435 -3.40 -4.08 3.17
N LYS A 436 -3.92 -2.95 3.63
CA LYS A 436 -5.30 -2.54 3.42
C LYS A 436 -5.42 -1.60 2.25
N SER A 437 -6.56 -1.62 1.57
CA SER A 437 -6.92 -0.56 0.63
C SER A 437 -7.01 0.80 1.34
N PRO A 438 -6.92 1.93 0.61
CA PRO A 438 -6.98 3.28 1.17
C PRO A 438 -8.20 3.56 2.04
N ASP A 439 -9.35 3.01 1.69
CA ASP A 439 -10.59 3.11 2.47
C ASP A 439 -10.70 2.07 3.61
N GLY A 440 -9.73 1.16 3.72
CA GLY A 440 -9.66 0.11 4.74
C GLY A 440 -10.59 -1.09 4.51
N THR A 441 -11.34 -1.14 3.40
CA THR A 441 -12.39 -2.13 3.18
C THR A 441 -11.91 -3.44 2.54
N GLU A 442 -10.75 -3.43 1.89
CA GLU A 442 -10.18 -4.59 1.22
C GLU A 442 -8.88 -5.05 1.85
N ASP A 443 -8.63 -6.36 1.77
CA ASP A 443 -7.39 -7.00 2.20
C ASP A 443 -6.57 -7.43 0.99
N TRP A 444 -5.29 -7.09 1.01
CA TRP A 444 -4.38 -7.32 -0.09
C TRP A 444 -3.13 -8.07 0.38
N ILE A 445 -2.67 -8.98 -0.45
CA ILE A 445 -1.37 -9.65 -0.29
C ILE A 445 -0.39 -9.01 -1.26
N VAL A 446 0.80 -8.66 -0.75
CA VAL A 446 1.99 -8.35 -1.55
C VAL A 446 2.94 -9.54 -1.42
N TYR A 447 3.62 -9.95 -2.49
CA TYR A 447 4.52 -11.10 -2.47
C TYR A 447 5.53 -10.99 -3.60
N HIS A 448 6.65 -11.70 -3.50
CA HIS A 448 7.53 -11.86 -4.65
C HIS A 448 7.25 -13.17 -5.38
N ALA A 449 7.58 -13.24 -6.67
CA ALA A 449 7.62 -14.51 -7.41
C ALA A 449 8.54 -14.42 -8.63
N ASN A 450 8.92 -15.59 -9.14
CA ASN A 450 9.66 -15.78 -10.39
C ASN A 450 8.71 -16.00 -11.59
N SER A 451 9.15 -15.58 -12.77
CA SER A 451 8.44 -15.83 -14.05
C SER A 451 8.94 -17.08 -14.80
N SER A 452 9.92 -17.79 -14.22
CA SER A 452 10.46 -19.05 -14.74
C SER A 452 10.55 -20.08 -13.63
N ALA A 453 10.32 -21.36 -13.98
CA ALA A 453 10.53 -22.48 -13.07
C ALA A 453 12.00 -22.67 -12.65
N SER A 454 12.93 -22.06 -13.40
CA SER A 454 14.37 -22.04 -13.10
C SER A 454 14.81 -20.77 -12.35
N GLY A 455 13.88 -19.89 -11.98
CA GLY A 455 14.20 -18.70 -11.19
C GLY A 455 14.63 -19.09 -9.77
N GLY A 456 15.45 -18.24 -9.13
CA GLY A 456 16.05 -18.53 -7.84
C GLY A 456 15.90 -17.44 -6.78
N CYS A 457 16.74 -17.52 -5.75
CA CYS A 457 16.81 -16.56 -4.63
C CYS A 457 17.63 -15.31 -5.03
N ASP A 458 17.16 -14.53 -5.99
CA ASP A 458 17.93 -13.38 -6.51
C ASP A 458 17.05 -12.13 -6.73
N MET A 459 17.64 -11.12 -7.35
CA MET A 459 16.99 -9.85 -7.71
C MET A 459 16.10 -9.93 -8.96
N ASN A 460 15.96 -11.09 -9.60
CA ASN A 460 14.99 -11.28 -10.69
C ASN A 460 13.58 -11.59 -10.17
N ARG A 461 13.43 -11.81 -8.86
CA ARG A 461 12.13 -11.93 -8.20
C ARG A 461 11.40 -10.58 -8.25
N THR A 462 10.21 -10.61 -8.83
CA THR A 462 9.36 -9.42 -9.00
C THR A 462 8.38 -9.27 -7.84
N THR A 463 8.15 -8.03 -7.36
CA THR A 463 7.06 -7.74 -6.41
C THR A 463 5.71 -7.76 -7.13
N ARG A 464 4.72 -8.42 -6.55
CA ARG A 464 3.36 -8.55 -7.07
C ARG A 464 2.36 -8.30 -5.95
N ALA A 465 1.15 -7.86 -6.31
CA ALA A 465 0.04 -7.76 -5.36
C ALA A 465 -1.25 -8.30 -5.98
N GLN A 466 -2.15 -8.76 -5.11
CA GLN A 466 -3.52 -9.10 -5.46
C GLN A 466 -4.45 -8.99 -4.25
N LYS A 467 -5.71 -8.66 -4.51
CA LYS A 467 -6.77 -8.71 -3.51
C LYS A 467 -7.00 -10.16 -3.11
N PHE A 468 -7.23 -10.40 -1.83
CA PHE A 468 -7.66 -11.71 -1.35
C PHE A 468 -9.00 -11.62 -0.64
N THR A 469 -9.61 -12.78 -0.39
CA THR A 469 -10.93 -12.88 0.25
C THR A 469 -10.83 -13.71 1.51
N TRP A 470 -11.96 -13.88 2.19
CA TRP A 470 -12.02 -14.61 3.44
C TRP A 470 -13.08 -15.69 3.32
N ASN A 471 -12.73 -16.88 3.77
CA ASN A 471 -13.64 -18.02 3.81
C ASN A 471 -14.71 -17.79 4.88
N ALA A 472 -15.82 -18.54 4.79
CA ALA A 472 -16.91 -18.46 5.75
C ALA A 472 -16.48 -18.82 7.18
N ASP A 473 -15.45 -19.66 7.33
CA ASP A 473 -14.88 -20.02 8.62
C ASP A 473 -13.93 -18.94 9.19
N GLY A 474 -13.75 -17.83 8.48
CA GLY A 474 -12.90 -16.70 8.86
C GLY A 474 -11.41 -16.89 8.56
N THR A 475 -11.00 -17.92 7.82
CA THR A 475 -9.61 -18.08 7.34
C THR A 475 -9.37 -17.27 6.05
N PRO A 476 -8.15 -16.81 5.78
CA PRO A 476 -7.85 -16.10 4.54
C PRO A 476 -7.86 -17.04 3.32
N ASN A 477 -8.29 -16.51 2.18
CA ASN A 477 -8.24 -17.17 0.88
C ASN A 477 -7.48 -16.29 -0.12
N PHE A 478 -6.19 -16.58 -0.27
CA PHE A 478 -5.26 -15.86 -1.15
C PHE A 478 -5.48 -16.16 -2.64
N GLY A 479 -6.26 -17.19 -2.96
CA GLY A 479 -6.53 -17.61 -4.33
C GLY A 479 -5.28 -18.14 -5.03
N THR A 480 -5.21 -17.92 -6.35
CA THR A 480 -4.08 -18.33 -7.20
C THR A 480 -3.23 -17.11 -7.54
N PRO A 481 -1.88 -17.20 -7.55
CA PRO A 481 -1.03 -16.08 -7.95
C PRO A 481 -1.35 -15.58 -9.36
N VAL A 482 -1.58 -14.28 -9.50
CA VAL A 482 -1.90 -13.62 -10.78
C VAL A 482 -0.65 -13.52 -11.68
N PRO A 483 -0.77 -13.78 -13.00
CA PRO A 483 0.32 -13.59 -13.95
C PRO A 483 0.78 -12.12 -14.06
N LEU A 484 1.98 -11.91 -14.58
CA LEU A 484 2.42 -10.56 -14.98
C LEU A 484 1.62 -10.05 -16.19
N GLY A 485 1.55 -8.73 -16.35
CA GLY A 485 0.93 -8.11 -17.53
C GLY A 485 -0.60 -8.10 -17.53
N VAL A 486 -1.25 -8.77 -16.59
CA VAL A 486 -2.72 -8.72 -16.43
C VAL A 486 -3.11 -7.45 -15.66
N THR A 487 -4.03 -6.71 -16.27
CA THR A 487 -4.68 -5.55 -15.66
C THR A 487 -5.60 -6.01 -14.54
N LEU A 488 -5.31 -5.55 -13.33
CA LEU A 488 -6.11 -5.78 -12.13
C LEU A 488 -6.80 -4.49 -11.70
N THR A 489 -8.00 -4.64 -11.16
CA THR A 489 -8.67 -3.66 -10.32
C THR A 489 -7.72 -3.23 -9.20
N ALA A 490 -7.49 -1.94 -9.02
CA ALA A 490 -6.68 -1.37 -7.96
C ALA A 490 -7.46 -1.33 -6.64
N PRO A 491 -6.76 -1.20 -5.51
CA PRO A 491 -7.37 -1.08 -4.20
C PRO A 491 -8.49 -0.02 -4.14
N SER A 492 -9.57 -0.34 -3.42
CA SER A 492 -10.69 0.59 -3.27
C SER A 492 -10.31 1.85 -2.47
N GLY A 493 -10.81 3.01 -2.91
CA GLY A 493 -10.49 4.29 -2.29
C GLY A 493 -9.17 4.91 -2.75
N GLU A 494 -8.48 4.29 -3.73
CA GLU A 494 -7.48 5.00 -4.54
C GLU A 494 -8.08 6.16 -5.35
#